data_AF-A0A9P6H3D4-F1
#
_entry.id   AF-A0A9P6H3D4-F1
#
_cell.length_a   1.000
_cell.length_b   1.000
_cell.length_c   1.000
_cell.angle_alpha   90.00
_cell.angle_beta   90.00
_cell.angle_gamma   90.00
#
_symmetry.space_group_name_H-M   'P 1'
#
loop_
_entity.id
_entity.type
_entity.pdbx_description
1 polymer ?
#
loop_
_entity_poly.entity_id
_entity_poly.type
_entity_poly.pdbx_seq_one_letter_code
_entity_poly.pdbx_strand_id
1 'polypeptide(L)'
;MTNQAVPDPPTNAPYIPSEVEAKHYLYGFPSKARFIARSSTDVWMKPTGAEAYLEPKELTPLGTHRLNEVWEDTVGPAMDGYLLKKQVQCSILNPLRIGIAGKPSPPAFILVGVNPGTLSAELGIEVAVHCHSILLQNDIDDIHVIICESKFTRSATMYKPAISANPAAIVREPFSTTLGIPICNAKTPNFEGTGGFFFVDTAKPGILYLLTARHVLFHPDKEENALYKFREGSGQASRKVLLMGKATFDARCKAIKSAIDAKEIIIQQLKRRLTVADEMEDEEDANAERKAVKPGMEEAEEAIAAFKKLLADVARDWADEEKRVLGHVTLSPPISLDKGDDGFTDDWAVIQIHPSMITKLNFIGNAIDLGSVDVDKLTTWMYPRNTNPSSFKYPGDRLLRFRGTVSDQEMFSPDQRTKDHDNDPVIMVLKNGNNSNLTVGRLNTIRAFVREYFVGKPGKMSKEVVVLPRNSKSRPFSERGDSGSVVIDGTGRVCGILTGGDGATDVSDCTFVTSINFLIKRLAAFGIHANIFPLPTNL
;
A
#
# COMPACT_ATOMS: atom_id res chain seq x y z
N MET A 1 -35.14 -2.46 47.04
CA MET A 1 -34.03 -2.52 46.06
C MET A 1 -32.96 -1.56 46.55
N THR A 2 -31.78 -2.09 46.77
CA THR A 2 -30.63 -1.46 47.43
C THR A 2 -30.12 -0.26 46.64
N ASN A 3 -30.26 0.94 47.22
CA ASN A 3 -29.51 2.12 46.82
C ASN A 3 -28.02 1.86 47.10
N GLN A 4 -27.26 1.47 46.08
CA GLN A 4 -25.81 1.59 46.13
C GLN A 4 -25.46 3.08 45.98
N ALA A 5 -25.32 3.76 47.12
CA ALA A 5 -24.63 5.04 47.18
C ALA A 5 -23.18 4.80 46.72
N VAL A 6 -22.81 5.38 45.59
CA VAL A 6 -21.40 5.50 45.20
C VAL A 6 -20.76 6.43 46.24
N PRO A 7 -19.71 5.99 46.97
CA PRO A 7 -19.05 6.86 47.95
C PRO A 7 -18.50 8.10 47.24
N ASP A 8 -18.64 9.27 47.86
CA ASP A 8 -17.94 10.47 47.41
C ASP A 8 -16.43 10.19 47.41
N PRO A 9 -15.70 10.55 46.34
CA PRO A 9 -14.26 10.29 46.26
C PRO A 9 -13.51 11.03 47.38
N PRO A 10 -12.48 10.40 47.98
CA PRO A 10 -11.70 11.02 49.05
C PRO A 10 -11.06 12.32 48.56
N THR A 11 -11.25 13.39 49.31
CA THR A 11 -10.63 14.69 49.06
C THR A 11 -9.14 14.55 49.37
N ASN A 12 -8.27 14.70 48.36
CA ASN A 12 -6.80 14.71 48.43
C ASN A 12 -6.05 13.38 48.19
N ALA A 13 -6.66 12.37 47.54
CA ALA A 13 -5.92 11.19 47.08
C ALA A 13 -6.43 10.69 45.71
N PRO A 14 -5.57 10.08 44.88
CA PRO A 14 -6.03 9.30 43.73
C PRO A 14 -7.03 8.22 44.18
N TYR A 15 -8.10 8.05 43.41
CA TYR A 15 -9.21 7.16 43.75
C TYR A 15 -9.59 6.27 42.57
N ILE A 16 -10.28 5.17 42.87
CA ILE A 16 -10.77 4.23 41.86
C ILE A 16 -11.91 4.92 41.09
N PRO A 17 -11.78 5.14 39.76
CA PRO A 17 -12.82 5.81 39.00
C PRO A 17 -14.10 4.98 38.99
N SER A 18 -15.24 5.66 39.03
CA SER A 18 -16.54 5.02 38.79
C SER A 18 -16.62 4.48 37.36
N GLU A 19 -17.50 3.51 37.09
CA GLU A 19 -17.73 3.02 35.71
C GLU A 19 -18.11 4.14 34.73
N VAL A 20 -18.81 5.17 35.22
CA VAL A 20 -19.19 6.32 34.40
C VAL A 20 -17.97 7.18 34.08
N GLU A 21 -17.09 7.43 35.06
CA GLU A 21 -15.82 8.14 34.84
C GLU A 21 -14.90 7.35 33.90
N ALA A 22 -14.69 6.05 34.16
CA ALA A 22 -13.87 5.18 33.32
C ALA A 22 -14.26 5.23 31.84
N LYS A 23 -15.57 5.33 31.56
CA LYS A 23 -16.11 5.40 30.19
C LYS A 23 -16.02 6.80 29.56
N HIS A 24 -16.09 7.87 30.34
CA HIS A 24 -16.27 9.23 29.81
C HIS A 24 -15.15 10.22 30.15
N TYR A 25 -14.17 9.83 30.97
CA TYR A 25 -13.07 10.71 31.34
C TYR A 25 -12.27 11.18 30.10
N LEU A 26 -11.99 10.28 29.16
CA LEU A 26 -11.30 10.58 27.90
C LEU A 26 -12.27 10.86 26.74
N TYR A 27 -13.50 11.30 27.02
CA TYR A 27 -14.45 11.70 25.99
C TYR A 27 -13.81 12.73 25.03
N GLY A 28 -13.94 12.52 23.73
CA GLY A 28 -13.25 13.28 22.68
C GLY A 28 -12.18 12.47 21.95
N PHE A 29 -11.58 11.45 22.59
CA PHE A 29 -10.58 10.61 21.93
C PHE A 29 -11.22 9.70 20.86
N PRO A 30 -10.65 9.61 19.64
CA PRO A 30 -11.22 8.79 18.57
C PRO A 30 -11.38 7.31 18.92
N SER A 31 -10.45 6.76 19.70
CA SER A 31 -10.46 5.35 20.13
C SER A 31 -11.51 5.03 21.19
N LYS A 32 -12.09 6.05 21.84
CA LYS A 32 -12.97 5.89 23.02
C LYS A 32 -12.33 5.02 24.11
N ALA A 33 -11.03 5.21 24.33
CA ALA A 33 -10.25 4.47 25.31
C ALA A 33 -10.88 4.53 26.71
N ARG A 34 -10.95 3.37 27.38
CA ARG A 34 -11.39 3.29 28.77
C ARG A 34 -10.30 3.85 29.67
N PHE A 35 -10.65 4.81 30.52
CA PHE A 35 -9.78 5.34 31.56
C PHE A 35 -9.67 4.36 32.74
N ILE A 36 -8.47 4.19 33.27
CA ILE A 36 -8.19 3.22 34.36
C ILE A 36 -7.80 3.93 35.64
N ALA A 37 -6.83 4.84 35.59
CA ALA A 37 -6.29 5.51 36.76
C ALA A 37 -5.56 6.81 36.39
N ARG A 38 -5.35 7.67 37.38
CA ARG A 38 -4.49 8.85 37.28
C ARG A 38 -3.75 9.12 38.58
N SER A 39 -2.63 9.81 38.51
CA SER A 39 -1.85 10.21 39.70
C SER A 39 -2.35 11.50 40.35
N SER A 40 -3.11 12.33 39.63
CA SER A 40 -3.68 13.58 40.16
C SER A 40 -4.81 13.31 41.14
N THR A 41 -5.03 14.21 42.10
CA THR A 41 -6.15 14.16 43.05
C THR A 41 -7.44 14.81 42.53
N ASP A 42 -7.42 15.32 41.30
CA ASP A 42 -8.58 15.97 40.67
C ASP A 42 -9.80 15.06 40.68
N VAL A 43 -10.98 15.60 40.98
CA VAL A 43 -12.24 14.83 40.93
C VAL A 43 -12.93 15.04 39.60
N TRP A 44 -13.30 13.96 38.92
CA TRP A 44 -14.09 14.05 37.69
C TRP A 44 -15.55 14.29 38.05
N MET A 45 -16.07 15.43 37.60
CA MET A 45 -17.47 15.79 37.83
C MET A 45 -18.28 15.44 36.60
N LYS A 46 -19.28 14.57 36.79
CA LYS A 46 -20.28 14.31 35.76
C LYS A 46 -21.08 15.60 35.51
N PRO A 47 -21.22 16.08 34.26
CA PRO A 47 -22.08 17.22 33.96
C PRO A 47 -23.52 16.99 34.45
N THR A 48 -24.13 18.01 35.04
CA THR A 48 -25.52 18.00 35.54
C THR A 48 -26.30 19.21 35.02
N GLY A 49 -27.63 19.10 34.91
CA GLY A 49 -28.50 20.18 34.43
C GLY A 49 -28.94 20.04 32.96
N ALA A 50 -29.65 21.06 32.45
CA ALA A 50 -30.24 21.07 31.11
C ALA A 50 -29.20 21.11 29.97
N GLU A 51 -27.97 21.54 30.26
CA GLU A 51 -26.84 21.66 29.32
C GLU A 51 -25.69 20.69 29.70
N ALA A 52 -26.02 19.51 30.22
CA ALA A 52 -25.07 18.50 30.72
C ALA A 52 -24.32 17.74 29.61
N TYR A 53 -23.67 18.45 28.69
CA TYR A 53 -22.84 17.85 27.66
C TYR A 53 -21.43 17.55 28.18
N LEU A 54 -20.84 16.45 27.71
CA LEU A 54 -19.41 16.19 27.93
C LEU A 54 -18.59 17.10 27.01
N GLU A 55 -17.60 17.79 27.57
CA GLU A 55 -16.63 18.54 26.78
C GLU A 55 -15.59 17.59 26.17
N PRO A 56 -15.40 17.58 24.84
CA PRO A 56 -14.43 16.71 24.20
C PRO A 56 -13.00 17.14 24.55
N LYS A 57 -12.17 16.18 24.93
CA LYS A 57 -10.72 16.33 25.11
C LYS A 57 -9.97 16.09 23.81
N GLU A 58 -8.88 16.82 23.63
CA GLU A 58 -7.93 16.66 22.53
C GLU A 58 -6.51 16.39 23.04
N LEU A 59 -5.72 15.74 22.20
CA LEU A 59 -4.29 15.52 22.41
C LEU A 59 -3.51 16.60 21.65
N THR A 60 -2.56 17.25 22.30
CA THR A 60 -1.64 18.19 21.66
C THR A 60 -0.19 17.89 22.01
N PRO A 61 0.79 18.29 21.17
CA PRO A 61 2.21 18.08 21.47
C PRO A 61 2.62 18.72 22.80
N LEU A 62 3.58 18.10 23.50
CA LEU A 62 4.10 18.63 24.77
C LEU A 62 4.73 20.02 24.60
N GLY A 63 5.47 20.21 23.50
CA GLY A 63 6.23 21.43 23.21
C GLY A 63 7.59 21.49 23.91
N THR A 64 8.13 22.70 24.05
CA THR A 64 9.37 22.91 24.82
C THR A 64 9.08 22.66 26.30
N HIS A 65 9.80 21.72 26.92
CA HIS A 65 9.57 21.29 28.28
C HIS A 65 10.84 20.69 28.90
N ARG A 66 11.05 20.84 30.22
CA ARG A 66 12.23 20.30 30.93
C ARG A 66 12.37 18.78 30.76
N LEU A 67 11.25 18.07 30.72
CA LEU A 67 11.20 16.63 30.46
C LEU A 67 11.98 16.21 29.18
N ASN A 68 12.08 17.09 28.17
CA ASN A 68 12.82 16.80 26.93
C ASN A 68 14.31 16.48 27.18
N GLU A 69 14.89 17.00 28.27
CA GLU A 69 16.31 16.82 28.61
C GLU A 69 16.58 15.47 29.29
N VAL A 70 15.57 14.84 29.88
CA VAL A 70 15.73 13.67 30.76
C VAL A 70 14.86 12.47 30.37
N TRP A 71 13.92 12.62 29.42
CA TRP A 71 12.96 11.60 29.05
C TRP A 71 13.61 10.32 28.51
N GLU A 72 14.44 10.45 27.47
CA GLU A 72 14.96 9.29 26.74
C GLU A 72 15.97 8.49 27.55
N ASP A 73 16.83 9.17 28.32
CA ASP A 73 17.95 8.55 29.01
C ASP A 73 17.66 8.14 30.46
N THR A 74 16.68 8.78 31.13
CA THR A 74 16.45 8.58 32.57
C THR A 74 15.00 8.24 32.90
N VAL A 75 14.07 9.16 32.66
CA VAL A 75 12.68 9.03 33.15
C VAL A 75 11.94 7.90 32.44
N GLY A 76 11.98 7.87 31.11
CA GLY A 76 11.32 6.86 30.29
C GLY A 76 11.78 5.44 30.63
N PRO A 77 13.09 5.14 30.61
CA PRO A 77 13.62 3.84 31.00
C PRO A 77 13.30 3.44 32.44
N ALA A 78 13.32 4.38 33.40
CA ALA A 78 12.96 4.10 34.79
C ALA A 78 11.48 3.72 34.94
N MET A 79 10.58 4.43 34.24
CA MET A 79 9.16 4.09 34.21
C MET A 79 8.92 2.72 33.56
N ASP A 80 9.54 2.45 32.41
CA ASP A 80 9.42 1.17 31.72
C ASP A 80 9.93 0.00 32.59
N GLY A 81 11.10 0.15 33.21
CA GLY A 81 11.65 -0.85 34.13
C GLY A 81 10.73 -1.14 35.32
N TYR A 82 10.08 -0.11 35.87
CA TYR A 82 9.08 -0.28 36.93
C TYR A 82 7.83 -1.02 36.45
N LEU A 83 7.29 -0.64 35.28
CA LEU A 83 6.11 -1.26 34.68
C LEU A 83 6.36 -2.74 34.38
N LEU A 84 7.54 -3.07 33.85
CA LEU A 84 7.98 -4.44 33.61
C LEU A 84 8.08 -5.24 34.92
N LYS A 85 8.66 -4.66 35.98
CA LYS A 85 8.74 -5.29 37.30
C LYS A 85 7.35 -5.59 37.89
N LYS A 86 6.37 -4.74 37.61
CA LYS A 86 4.96 -4.92 38.01
C LYS A 86 4.15 -5.80 37.05
N GLN A 87 4.78 -6.34 36.01
CA GLN A 87 4.13 -7.15 34.96
C GLN A 87 2.96 -6.41 34.28
N VAL A 88 3.03 -5.09 34.21
CA VAL A 88 2.04 -4.28 33.50
C VAL A 88 2.27 -4.44 32.00
N GLN A 89 1.23 -4.82 31.25
CA GLN A 89 1.29 -4.92 29.79
C GLN A 89 1.18 -3.53 29.14
N CYS A 90 2.21 -2.71 29.37
CA CYS A 90 2.32 -1.37 28.80
C CYS A 90 2.44 -1.44 27.27
N SER A 91 1.66 -0.62 26.57
CA SER A 91 1.66 -0.50 25.12
C SER A 91 2.21 0.83 24.62
N ILE A 92 2.22 1.87 25.46
CA ILE A 92 2.76 3.19 25.12
C ILE A 92 3.07 4.00 26.38
N LEU A 93 4.18 4.74 26.35
CA LEU A 93 4.52 5.83 27.28
C LEU A 93 4.66 7.12 26.46
N ASN A 94 3.71 8.03 26.59
CA ASN A 94 3.66 9.21 25.72
C ASN A 94 3.55 10.52 26.52
N PRO A 95 4.60 11.35 26.56
CA PRO A 95 4.52 12.72 27.08
C PRO A 95 3.78 13.63 26.10
N LEU A 96 2.65 14.18 26.53
CA LEU A 96 1.81 15.04 25.70
C LEU A 96 0.94 15.96 26.55
N ARG A 97 0.12 16.79 25.91
CA ARG A 97 -0.88 17.60 26.61
C ARG A 97 -2.29 17.10 26.33
N ILE A 98 -3.14 17.13 27.36
CA ILE A 98 -4.55 16.75 27.28
C ILE A 98 -5.38 17.90 27.80
N GLY A 99 -6.27 18.44 26.98
CA GLY A 99 -7.19 19.50 27.41
C GLY A 99 -8.48 19.48 26.64
N ILE A 100 -9.39 20.40 26.99
CA ILE A 100 -10.68 20.55 26.31
C ILE A 100 -10.44 21.21 24.94
N ALA A 101 -11.07 20.64 23.91
CA ALA A 101 -10.93 21.11 22.54
C ALA A 101 -11.18 22.62 22.42
N GLY A 102 -10.24 23.33 21.83
CA GLY A 102 -10.32 24.77 21.61
C GLY A 102 -9.97 25.66 22.83
N LYS A 103 -9.62 25.09 23.98
CA LYS A 103 -9.08 25.87 25.12
C LYS A 103 -7.54 25.94 25.04
N PRO A 104 -6.93 27.13 25.24
CA PRO A 104 -5.48 27.28 25.20
C PRO A 104 -4.78 26.64 26.41
N SER A 105 -3.49 26.35 26.26
CA SER A 105 -2.58 25.89 27.33
C SER A 105 -3.02 24.63 28.09
N PRO A 106 -3.27 23.50 27.40
CA PRO A 106 -3.68 22.26 28.05
C PRO A 106 -2.60 21.70 29.00
N PRO A 107 -2.99 21.09 30.14
CA PRO A 107 -2.04 20.48 31.07
C PRO A 107 -1.25 19.33 30.46
N ALA A 108 -0.03 19.12 30.96
CA ALA A 108 0.89 18.10 30.49
C ALA A 108 0.73 16.79 31.28
N PHE A 109 0.79 15.66 30.58
CA PHE A 109 0.65 14.32 31.14
C PHE A 109 1.62 13.33 30.50
N ILE A 110 1.97 12.29 31.26
CA ILE A 110 2.39 11.01 30.69
C ILE A 110 1.15 10.15 30.48
N LEU A 111 0.76 9.95 29.23
CA LEU A 111 -0.29 9.00 28.88
C LEU A 111 0.33 7.59 28.78
N VAL A 112 -0.06 6.72 29.71
CA VAL A 112 0.32 5.31 29.76
C VAL A 112 -0.80 4.49 29.17
N GLY A 113 -0.55 3.83 28.04
CA GLY A 113 -1.48 2.89 27.47
C GLY A 113 -1.18 1.48 27.95
N VAL A 114 -2.22 0.72 28.28
CA VAL A 114 -2.10 -0.69 28.69
C VAL A 114 -3.06 -1.58 27.93
N ASN A 115 -2.67 -2.83 27.66
CA ASN A 115 -3.53 -3.75 26.92
C ASN A 115 -4.92 -3.88 27.59
N PRO A 116 -6.03 -3.85 26.82
CA PRO A 116 -7.38 -3.91 27.39
C PRO A 116 -7.60 -5.11 28.31
N GLY A 117 -8.23 -4.89 29.46
CA GLY A 117 -8.51 -5.93 30.46
C GLY A 117 -7.30 -6.51 31.19
N THR A 118 -6.10 -5.93 31.07
CA THR A 118 -4.88 -6.50 31.69
C THR A 118 -4.44 -5.81 32.99
N LEU A 119 -5.05 -4.67 33.35
CA LEU A 119 -4.69 -3.90 34.54
C LEU A 119 -5.95 -3.51 35.33
N SER A 120 -6.00 -3.82 36.63
CA SER A 120 -7.08 -3.39 37.52
C SER A 120 -6.94 -1.92 37.91
N ALA A 121 -8.01 -1.28 38.36
CA ALA A 121 -7.98 0.12 38.77
C ALA A 121 -7.09 0.34 40.02
N GLU A 122 -7.10 -0.62 40.96
CA GLU A 122 -6.29 -0.57 42.18
C GLU A 122 -4.80 -0.57 41.87
N LEU A 123 -4.35 -1.54 41.06
CA LEU A 123 -2.96 -1.59 40.61
C LEU A 123 -2.63 -0.42 39.68
N GLY A 124 -3.60 0.05 38.89
CA GLY A 124 -3.48 1.25 38.06
C GLY A 124 -3.15 2.50 38.87
N ILE A 125 -3.79 2.71 40.02
CA ILE A 125 -3.47 3.83 40.91
C ILE A 125 -2.06 3.71 41.46
N GLU A 126 -1.68 2.54 41.98
CA GLU A 126 -0.34 2.28 42.50
C GLU A 126 0.72 2.60 41.44
N VAL A 127 0.49 2.14 40.21
CA VAL A 127 1.38 2.36 39.08
C VAL A 127 1.44 3.83 38.70
N ALA A 128 0.30 4.51 38.56
CA ALA A 128 0.26 5.92 38.18
C ALA A 128 1.00 6.79 39.19
N VAL A 129 0.80 6.54 40.49
CA VAL A 129 1.45 7.27 41.58
C VAL A 129 2.96 7.01 41.61
N HIS A 130 3.41 5.78 41.37
CA HIS A 130 4.84 5.48 41.32
C HIS A 130 5.53 6.07 40.08
N CYS A 131 4.89 6.01 38.91
CA CYS A 131 5.40 6.71 37.72
C CYS A 131 5.47 8.22 37.97
N HIS A 132 4.52 8.80 38.70
CA HIS A 132 4.59 10.20 39.10
C HIS A 132 5.75 10.49 40.07
N SER A 133 6.08 9.59 41.01
CA SER A 133 7.23 9.80 41.88
C SER A 133 8.57 9.76 41.14
N ILE A 134 8.68 9.00 40.03
CA ILE A 134 9.85 9.02 39.14
C ILE A 134 10.01 10.41 38.49
N LEU A 135 8.90 11.07 38.10
CA LEU A 135 8.94 12.45 37.59
C LEU A 135 9.47 13.42 38.67
N LEU A 136 8.93 13.32 39.89
CA LEU A 136 9.36 14.17 41.01
C LEU A 136 10.84 13.97 41.38
N GLN A 137 11.36 12.75 41.31
CA GLN A 137 12.79 12.45 41.55
C GLN A 137 13.72 13.10 40.52
N ASN A 138 13.19 13.51 39.37
CA ASN A 138 13.90 14.22 38.32
C ASN A 138 13.47 15.69 38.24
N ASP A 139 12.89 16.21 39.33
CA ASP A 139 12.38 17.58 39.48
C ASP A 139 11.38 17.99 38.36
N ILE A 140 10.53 17.06 37.95
CA ILE A 140 9.38 17.33 37.06
C ILE A 140 8.12 17.23 37.92
N ASP A 141 7.60 18.39 38.34
CA ASP A 141 6.44 18.50 39.25
C ASP A 141 5.15 18.98 38.56
N ASP A 142 5.22 19.35 37.28
CA ASP A 142 4.13 19.90 36.49
C ASP A 142 3.46 18.88 35.53
N ILE A 143 3.84 17.60 35.63
CA ILE A 143 3.30 16.50 34.81
C ILE A 143 2.70 15.40 35.69
N HIS A 144 1.46 15.01 35.40
CA HIS A 144 0.81 13.85 36.01
C HIS A 144 0.71 12.65 35.07
N VAL A 145 0.39 11.47 35.62
CA VAL A 145 0.25 10.23 34.86
C VAL A 145 -1.22 9.88 34.69
N ILE A 146 -1.63 9.54 33.47
CA ILE A 146 -2.95 8.99 33.14
C ILE A 146 -2.76 7.61 32.53
N ILE A 147 -3.50 6.62 33.02
CA ILE A 147 -3.52 5.26 32.49
C ILE A 147 -4.85 4.99 31.78
N CYS A 148 -4.78 4.48 30.56
CA CYS A 148 -5.96 4.06 29.81
C CYS A 148 -5.73 2.76 29.04
N GLU A 149 -6.82 2.11 28.66
CA GLU A 149 -6.76 0.98 27.75
C GLU A 149 -6.28 1.44 26.36
N SER A 150 -5.24 0.79 25.86
CA SER A 150 -4.64 1.06 24.55
C SER A 150 -3.91 -0.17 24.06
N LYS A 151 -3.95 -0.41 22.76
CA LYS A 151 -3.21 -1.50 22.12
C LYS A 151 -2.34 -0.92 21.01
N PHE A 152 -1.03 -1.07 21.15
CA PHE A 152 -0.11 -0.74 20.07
C PHE A 152 -0.38 -1.66 18.89
N THR A 153 -0.64 -1.06 17.73
CA THR A 153 -0.79 -1.77 16.47
C THR A 153 0.22 -1.21 15.49
N ARG A 154 0.98 -2.10 14.85
CA ARG A 154 1.79 -1.73 13.68
C ARG A 154 0.85 -1.70 12.49
N SER A 155 0.74 -0.56 11.83
CA SER A 155 0.12 -0.52 10.50
C SER A 155 1.02 -1.29 9.53
N ALA A 156 0.42 -2.17 8.74
CA ALA A 156 1.13 -2.83 7.66
C ALA A 156 1.48 -1.78 6.61
N THR A 157 2.77 -1.62 6.33
CA THR A 157 3.25 -0.76 5.24
C THR A 157 3.59 -1.65 4.06
N MET A 158 3.34 -1.18 2.83
CA MET A 158 3.78 -1.89 1.65
C MET A 158 5.30 -2.08 1.69
N TYR A 159 5.78 -3.16 1.09
CA TYR A 159 7.20 -3.42 1.09
C TYR A 159 7.95 -2.46 0.18
N LYS A 160 9.16 -2.08 0.58
CA LYS A 160 10.15 -1.61 -0.39
C LYS A 160 10.45 -2.75 -1.38
N PRO A 161 10.57 -2.46 -2.68
CA PRO A 161 11.02 -3.45 -3.67
C PRO A 161 12.36 -4.03 -3.24
N ALA A 162 12.48 -5.35 -3.29
CA ALA A 162 13.67 -6.03 -2.80
C ALA A 162 14.86 -5.84 -3.75
N ILE A 163 16.09 -6.06 -3.27
CA ILE A 163 17.24 -6.21 -4.17
C ILE A 163 17.22 -7.58 -4.84
N SER A 164 17.92 -7.74 -5.97
CA SER A 164 17.87 -8.99 -6.76
C SER A 164 18.48 -10.18 -6.04
N ALA A 165 19.39 -9.94 -5.09
CA ALA A 165 19.96 -10.98 -4.24
C ALA A 165 18.97 -11.51 -3.19
N ASN A 166 17.82 -10.88 -2.97
CA ASN A 166 16.81 -11.40 -2.06
C ASN A 166 16.06 -12.57 -2.73
N PRO A 167 16.12 -13.80 -2.19
CA PRO A 167 15.46 -14.95 -2.82
C PRO A 167 13.95 -14.78 -2.99
N ALA A 168 13.32 -13.97 -2.13
CA ALA A 168 11.89 -13.68 -2.14
C ALA A 168 11.49 -12.48 -3.00
N ALA A 169 12.41 -11.88 -3.76
CA ALA A 169 12.16 -10.64 -4.52
C ALA A 169 10.93 -10.73 -5.41
N ILE A 170 10.79 -11.80 -6.21
CA ILE A 170 9.70 -11.97 -7.18
C ILE A 170 8.36 -12.15 -6.48
N VAL A 171 8.28 -13.04 -5.49
CA VAL A 171 7.01 -13.34 -4.80
C VAL A 171 6.60 -12.25 -3.78
N ARG A 172 7.51 -11.36 -3.42
CA ARG A 172 7.26 -10.16 -2.60
C ARG A 172 6.70 -8.99 -3.41
N GLU A 173 6.97 -8.95 -4.71
CA GLU A 173 6.61 -7.86 -5.62
C GLU A 173 5.15 -7.40 -5.50
N PRO A 174 4.14 -8.29 -5.43
CA PRO A 174 2.72 -7.88 -5.36
C PRO A 174 2.34 -7.14 -4.08
N PHE A 175 3.20 -7.18 -3.07
CA PHE A 175 3.04 -6.50 -1.78
C PHE A 175 3.97 -5.28 -1.65
N SER A 176 4.66 -4.92 -2.72
CA SER A 176 5.66 -3.84 -2.77
C SER A 176 5.19 -2.63 -3.56
N THR A 177 5.92 -1.52 -3.46
CA THR A 177 5.53 -0.24 -4.09
C THR A 177 5.83 -0.14 -5.60
N THR A 178 6.22 -1.24 -6.27
CA THR A 178 6.30 -1.29 -7.73
C THR A 178 4.92 -1.27 -8.38
N LEU A 179 4.87 -0.86 -9.65
CA LEU A 179 3.64 -0.83 -10.44
C LEU A 179 3.20 -2.23 -10.88
N GLY A 180 1.90 -2.38 -11.09
CA GLY A 180 1.23 -3.69 -11.14
C GLY A 180 0.43 -4.01 -9.87
N ILE A 181 0.18 -2.99 -9.04
CA ILE A 181 -0.52 -3.10 -7.76
C ILE A 181 -1.97 -3.53 -8.00
N PRO A 182 -2.39 -4.72 -7.52
CA PRO A 182 -3.78 -5.12 -7.58
C PRO A 182 -4.64 -4.22 -6.68
N ILE A 183 -5.74 -3.70 -7.21
CA ILE A 183 -6.64 -2.85 -6.44
C ILE A 183 -8.10 -3.18 -6.69
N CYS A 184 -8.95 -2.89 -5.70
CA CYS A 184 -10.39 -2.95 -5.86
C CYS A 184 -11.10 -1.96 -4.92
N ASN A 185 -12.36 -1.66 -5.23
CA ASN A 185 -13.24 -0.96 -4.32
C ASN A 185 -13.61 -1.91 -3.15
N ALA A 186 -13.48 -1.44 -1.91
CA ALA A 186 -13.77 -2.23 -0.71
C ALA A 186 -15.22 -2.78 -0.66
N LYS A 187 -16.17 -2.14 -1.35
CA LYS A 187 -17.56 -2.62 -1.44
C LYS A 187 -17.75 -3.73 -2.47
N THR A 188 -16.83 -3.89 -3.41
CA THR A 188 -16.88 -4.89 -4.48
C THR A 188 -15.52 -5.59 -4.62
N PRO A 189 -15.05 -6.28 -3.57
CA PRO A 189 -13.69 -6.82 -3.53
C PRO A 189 -13.41 -7.90 -4.58
N ASN A 190 -14.44 -8.48 -5.20
CA ASN A 190 -14.34 -9.46 -6.28
C ASN A 190 -14.20 -8.82 -7.68
N PHE A 191 -14.25 -7.49 -7.78
CA PHE A 191 -14.05 -6.77 -9.02
C PHE A 191 -12.74 -5.99 -8.91
N GLU A 192 -11.68 -6.56 -9.47
CA GLU A 192 -10.33 -6.03 -9.35
C GLU A 192 -9.81 -5.45 -10.65
N GLY A 193 -8.87 -4.53 -10.49
CA GLY A 193 -8.05 -3.97 -11.55
C GLY A 193 -6.63 -3.76 -11.06
N THR A 194 -5.91 -2.89 -11.75
CA THR A 194 -4.51 -2.58 -11.47
C THR A 194 -4.33 -1.07 -11.27
N GLY A 195 -3.51 -0.69 -10.30
CA GLY A 195 -3.03 0.68 -10.14
C GLY A 195 -2.11 1.06 -11.31
N GLY A 196 -2.38 2.20 -11.95
CA GLY A 196 -1.64 2.64 -13.13
C GLY A 196 -0.29 3.22 -12.77
N PHE A 197 -0.29 4.44 -12.23
CA PHE A 197 0.94 5.10 -11.83
C PHE A 197 0.71 6.10 -10.70
N PHE A 198 1.76 6.31 -9.91
CA PHE A 198 1.77 7.29 -8.85
C PHE A 198 2.04 8.70 -9.38
N PHE A 199 1.50 9.71 -8.72
CA PHE A 199 1.85 11.10 -8.96
C PHE A 199 1.70 11.93 -7.69
N VAL A 200 2.34 13.10 -7.66
CA VAL A 200 2.07 14.14 -6.66
C VAL A 200 1.45 15.33 -7.37
N ASP A 201 0.49 15.98 -6.73
CA ASP A 201 -0.01 17.27 -7.21
C ASP A 201 0.97 18.35 -6.74
N THR A 202 1.53 19.12 -7.67
CA THR A 202 2.48 20.19 -7.33
C THR A 202 1.86 21.27 -6.44
N ALA A 203 0.53 21.39 -6.41
CA ALA A 203 -0.20 22.26 -5.49
C ALA A 203 -0.42 21.65 -4.08
N LYS A 204 -0.16 20.35 -3.89
CA LYS A 204 -0.37 19.61 -2.63
C LYS A 204 0.85 18.72 -2.30
N PRO A 205 1.99 19.31 -1.93
CA PRO A 205 3.20 18.54 -1.60
C PRO A 205 2.95 17.62 -0.40
N GLY A 206 3.65 16.48 -0.35
CA GLY A 206 3.52 15.48 0.71
C GLY A 206 2.35 14.49 0.54
N ILE A 207 1.49 14.67 -0.46
CA ILE A 207 0.37 13.74 -0.72
C ILE A 207 0.66 12.91 -1.98
N LEU A 208 0.72 11.59 -1.81
CA LEU A 208 0.85 10.64 -2.91
C LEU A 208 -0.52 10.25 -3.46
N TYR A 209 -0.67 10.33 -4.78
CA TYR A 209 -1.84 9.86 -5.50
C TYR A 209 -1.49 8.68 -6.40
N LEU A 210 -2.48 7.84 -6.71
CA LEU A 210 -2.41 6.75 -7.69
C LEU A 210 -3.54 6.93 -8.70
N LEU A 211 -3.21 6.93 -9.99
CA LEU A 211 -4.18 6.92 -11.09
C LEU A 211 -4.52 5.48 -11.49
N THR A 212 -5.78 5.21 -11.79
CA THR A 212 -6.24 3.95 -12.40
C THR A 212 -7.44 4.21 -13.32
N ALA A 213 -7.96 3.18 -13.99
CA ALA A 213 -9.21 3.25 -14.75
C ALA A 213 -10.41 3.39 -13.80
N ARG A 214 -11.40 4.22 -14.14
CA ARG A 214 -12.56 4.45 -13.26
C ARG A 214 -13.40 3.21 -13.11
N HIS A 215 -13.63 2.47 -14.19
CA HIS A 215 -14.52 1.30 -14.14
C HIS A 215 -14.04 0.24 -13.13
N VAL A 216 -12.75 0.21 -12.79
CA VAL A 216 -12.16 -0.64 -11.72
C VAL A 216 -12.75 -0.34 -10.34
N LEU A 217 -13.04 0.94 -10.06
CA LEU A 217 -13.52 1.39 -8.75
C LEU A 217 -15.02 1.72 -8.74
N PHE A 218 -15.61 1.89 -9.92
CA PHE A 218 -17.02 2.22 -10.14
C PHE A 218 -17.60 1.30 -11.21
N HIS A 219 -18.24 0.22 -10.77
CA HIS A 219 -18.71 -0.81 -11.70
C HIS A 219 -19.71 -0.22 -12.71
N PRO A 220 -19.45 -0.30 -14.03
CA PRO A 220 -20.19 0.44 -15.04
C PRO A 220 -21.69 0.08 -15.09
N ASP A 221 -22.02 -1.19 -14.84
CA ASP A 221 -23.43 -1.64 -14.86
C ASP A 221 -24.17 -1.55 -13.51
N LYS A 222 -23.45 -1.29 -12.41
CA LYS A 222 -24.03 -1.35 -11.06
C LYS A 222 -24.05 0.01 -10.37
N GLU A 223 -23.29 0.97 -10.87
CA GLU A 223 -23.17 2.29 -10.29
C GLU A 223 -23.52 3.37 -11.31
N GLU A 224 -24.11 4.46 -10.83
CA GLU A 224 -24.39 5.61 -11.67
C GLU A 224 -23.09 6.18 -12.24
N ASN A 225 -23.11 6.45 -13.55
CA ASN A 225 -22.00 7.08 -14.24
C ASN A 225 -21.98 8.60 -13.99
N ALA A 226 -21.76 8.99 -12.74
CA ALA A 226 -21.68 10.38 -12.29
C ALA A 226 -20.25 10.78 -11.92
N LEU A 227 -20.02 12.10 -11.86
CA LEU A 227 -18.80 12.68 -11.29
C LEU A 227 -18.73 12.35 -9.80
N TYR A 228 -17.64 11.73 -9.38
CA TYR A 228 -17.28 11.57 -7.98
C TYR A 228 -16.19 12.58 -7.58
N LYS A 229 -16.45 13.35 -6.52
CA LYS A 229 -15.47 14.22 -5.86
C LYS A 229 -15.62 14.05 -4.36
N PHE A 230 -14.60 13.51 -3.70
CA PHE A 230 -14.60 13.40 -2.25
C PHE A 230 -14.39 14.78 -1.63
N ARG A 231 -15.23 15.12 -0.64
CA ARG A 231 -15.13 16.35 0.13
C ARG A 231 -15.02 16.01 1.60
N GLU A 232 -13.87 16.27 2.19
CA GLU A 232 -13.66 16.10 3.62
C GLU A 232 -14.64 16.97 4.42
N GLY A 233 -15.13 16.47 5.57
CA GLY A 233 -16.10 17.18 6.41
C GLY A 233 -17.54 17.26 5.86
N SER A 234 -17.82 16.77 4.66
CA SER A 234 -19.18 16.80 4.07
C SER A 234 -20.13 15.72 4.61
N GLY A 235 -19.65 14.80 5.45
CA GLY A 235 -20.39 13.61 5.88
C GLY A 235 -20.50 12.49 4.82
N GLN A 236 -20.03 12.73 3.58
CA GLN A 236 -19.97 11.69 2.55
C GLN A 236 -18.96 10.61 2.94
N ALA A 237 -19.38 9.34 2.92
CA ALA A 237 -18.46 8.23 3.12
C ALA A 237 -17.39 8.19 2.01
N SER A 238 -16.12 8.11 2.40
CA SER A 238 -15.02 7.93 1.45
C SER A 238 -15.12 6.57 0.78
N ARG A 239 -14.75 6.51 -0.52
CA ARG A 239 -14.65 5.24 -1.24
C ARG A 239 -13.28 4.63 -0.98
N LYS A 240 -13.22 3.74 0.01
CA LYS A 240 -12.02 2.98 0.36
C LYS A 240 -11.57 2.10 -0.81
N VAL A 241 -10.26 2.09 -1.07
CA VAL A 241 -9.61 1.23 -2.06
C VAL A 241 -8.72 0.25 -1.32
N LEU A 242 -8.86 -1.04 -1.64
CA LEU A 242 -8.04 -2.11 -1.07
C LEU A 242 -6.85 -2.40 -1.99
N LEU A 243 -5.69 -2.67 -1.37
CA LEU A 243 -4.60 -3.43 -1.96
C LEU A 243 -5.08 -4.88 -2.03
N MET A 244 -5.41 -5.37 -3.23
CA MET A 244 -5.99 -6.69 -3.55
C MET A 244 -7.26 -7.08 -2.78
N GLY A 245 -8.20 -7.70 -3.48
CA GLY A 245 -9.31 -8.41 -2.86
C GLY A 245 -8.86 -9.75 -2.29
N LYS A 246 -9.77 -10.42 -1.58
CA LYS A 246 -9.48 -11.67 -0.89
C LYS A 246 -9.00 -12.78 -1.83
N ALA A 247 -9.65 -12.93 -3.00
CA ALA A 247 -9.30 -13.97 -3.96
C ALA A 247 -7.86 -13.80 -4.48
N THR A 248 -7.47 -12.58 -4.83
CA THR A 248 -6.10 -12.29 -5.27
C THR A 248 -5.10 -12.44 -4.14
N PHE A 249 -5.43 -11.99 -2.92
CA PHE A 249 -4.59 -12.22 -1.74
C PHE A 249 -4.31 -13.71 -1.50
N ASP A 250 -5.36 -14.53 -1.53
CA ASP A 250 -5.25 -15.98 -1.35
C ASP A 250 -4.43 -16.61 -2.48
N ALA A 251 -4.59 -16.13 -3.72
CA ALA A 251 -3.79 -16.57 -4.86
C ALA A 251 -2.30 -16.20 -4.71
N ARG A 252 -1.96 -15.01 -4.21
CA ARG A 252 -0.55 -14.63 -3.94
C ARG A 252 0.05 -15.43 -2.79
N CYS A 253 -0.72 -15.69 -1.73
CA CYS A 253 -0.30 -16.61 -0.66
C CYS A 253 -0.03 -18.02 -1.20
N LYS A 254 -0.89 -18.52 -2.10
CA LYS A 254 -0.71 -19.81 -2.76
C LYS A 254 0.54 -19.82 -3.64
N ALA A 255 0.83 -18.74 -4.38
CA ALA A 255 2.04 -18.63 -5.18
C ALA A 255 3.32 -18.73 -4.33
N ILE A 256 3.35 -18.11 -3.14
CA ILE A 256 4.48 -18.24 -2.21
C ILE A 256 4.63 -19.70 -1.72
N LYS A 257 3.51 -20.37 -1.40
CA LYS A 257 3.54 -21.80 -1.02
C LYS A 257 4.07 -22.68 -2.14
N SER A 258 3.60 -22.48 -3.37
CA SER A 258 4.09 -23.23 -4.53
C SER A 258 5.57 -22.97 -4.81
N ALA A 259 6.09 -21.77 -4.52
CA ALA A 259 7.53 -21.48 -4.61
C ALA A 259 8.35 -22.25 -3.56
N ILE A 260 7.81 -22.45 -2.36
CA ILE A 260 8.41 -23.32 -1.32
C ILE A 260 8.48 -24.76 -1.85
N ASP A 261 7.34 -25.30 -2.29
CA ASP A 261 7.24 -26.69 -2.77
C ASP A 261 8.22 -26.94 -3.94
N ALA A 262 8.34 -25.99 -4.86
CA ALA A 262 9.28 -26.08 -5.98
C ALA A 262 10.75 -26.16 -5.53
N LYS A 263 11.16 -25.37 -4.53
CA LYS A 263 12.52 -25.44 -3.97
C LYS A 263 12.74 -26.74 -3.17
N GLU A 264 11.72 -27.26 -2.49
CA GLU A 264 11.79 -28.56 -1.81
C GLU A 264 12.01 -29.72 -2.80
N ILE A 265 11.35 -29.69 -3.96
CA ILE A 265 11.59 -30.65 -5.06
C ILE A 265 13.04 -30.56 -5.56
N ILE A 266 13.58 -29.35 -5.73
CA ILE A 266 14.98 -29.15 -6.14
C ILE A 266 15.93 -29.76 -5.10
N ILE A 267 15.73 -29.52 -3.80
CA ILE A 267 16.53 -30.13 -2.74
C ILE A 267 16.48 -31.66 -2.81
N GLN A 268 15.30 -32.26 -3.02
CA GLN A 268 15.18 -33.71 -3.15
C GLN A 268 15.96 -34.24 -4.36
N GLN A 269 15.91 -33.55 -5.50
CA GLN A 269 16.68 -33.93 -6.68
C GLN A 269 18.19 -33.81 -6.45
N LEU A 270 18.63 -32.73 -5.79
CA LEU A 270 20.03 -32.52 -5.42
C LEU A 270 20.54 -33.58 -4.44
N LYS A 271 19.72 -34.01 -3.48
CA LYS A 271 20.05 -35.13 -2.58
C LYS A 271 20.26 -36.44 -3.34
N ARG A 272 19.42 -36.73 -4.34
CA ARG A 272 19.60 -37.91 -5.21
C ARG A 272 20.91 -37.85 -6.00
N ARG A 273 21.28 -36.66 -6.51
CA ARG A 273 22.57 -36.46 -7.19
C ARG A 273 23.76 -36.75 -6.26
N LEU A 274 23.67 -36.38 -4.99
CA LEU A 274 24.70 -36.73 -3.99
C LEU A 274 24.78 -38.25 -3.78
N THR A 275 23.64 -38.94 -3.67
CA THR A 275 23.63 -40.41 -3.56
C THR A 275 24.28 -41.07 -4.77
N VAL A 276 24.01 -40.59 -5.99
CA VAL A 276 24.68 -41.10 -7.20
C VAL A 276 26.18 -40.84 -7.13
N ALA A 277 26.61 -39.65 -6.69
CA ALA A 277 28.03 -39.34 -6.55
C ALA A 277 28.75 -40.23 -5.52
N ASP A 278 28.06 -40.67 -4.46
CA ASP A 278 28.62 -41.58 -3.46
C ASP A 278 28.81 -43.01 -4.00
N GLU A 279 28.14 -43.37 -5.10
CA GLU A 279 28.23 -44.67 -5.77
C GLU A 279 29.15 -44.66 -7.00
N MET A 280 29.71 -43.51 -7.38
CA MET A 280 30.61 -43.39 -8.53
C MET A 280 31.97 -44.03 -8.25
N GLU A 281 32.48 -44.80 -9.23
CA GLU A 281 33.84 -45.36 -9.16
C GLU A 281 34.92 -44.32 -9.47
N ASP A 282 34.60 -43.32 -10.29
CA ASP A 282 35.50 -42.21 -10.62
C ASP A 282 35.39 -41.10 -9.56
N GLU A 283 36.42 -40.99 -8.73
CA GLU A 283 36.49 -40.03 -7.63
C GLU A 283 36.60 -38.57 -8.11
N GLU A 284 37.11 -38.32 -9.32
CA GLU A 284 37.19 -36.97 -9.89
C GLU A 284 35.80 -36.48 -10.29
N ASP A 285 35.03 -37.32 -11.00
CA ASP A 285 33.63 -37.04 -11.37
C ASP A 285 32.72 -36.93 -10.13
N ALA A 286 32.90 -37.81 -9.13
CA ALA A 286 32.16 -37.76 -7.87
C ALA A 286 32.36 -36.42 -7.14
N ASN A 287 33.61 -35.94 -7.07
CA ASN A 287 33.94 -34.68 -6.42
C ASN A 287 33.47 -33.46 -7.21
N ALA A 288 33.51 -33.53 -8.55
CA ALA A 288 32.92 -32.50 -9.41
C ALA A 288 31.41 -32.37 -9.17
N GLU A 289 30.70 -33.49 -9.06
CA GLU A 289 29.26 -33.53 -8.81
C GLU A 289 28.90 -32.98 -7.42
N ARG A 290 29.60 -33.41 -6.37
CA ARG A 290 29.43 -32.87 -4.99
C ARG A 290 29.64 -31.36 -4.95
N LYS A 291 30.68 -30.86 -5.64
CA LYS A 291 30.99 -29.43 -5.74
C LYS A 291 29.90 -28.65 -6.49
N ALA A 292 29.30 -29.24 -7.53
CA ALA A 292 28.23 -28.63 -8.30
C ALA A 292 26.90 -28.59 -7.54
N VAL A 293 26.61 -29.58 -6.69
CA VAL A 293 25.37 -29.65 -5.91
C VAL A 293 25.33 -28.64 -4.77
N LYS A 294 26.45 -28.46 -4.05
CA LYS A 294 26.50 -27.68 -2.80
C LYS A 294 25.88 -26.27 -2.91
N PRO A 295 26.23 -25.42 -3.89
CA PRO A 295 25.65 -24.08 -4.00
C PRO A 295 24.14 -24.10 -4.26
N GLY A 296 23.66 -25.08 -5.04
CA GLY A 296 22.23 -25.23 -5.33
C GLY A 296 21.41 -25.65 -4.12
N MET A 297 21.99 -26.44 -3.20
CA MET A 297 21.34 -26.78 -1.92
C MET A 297 21.25 -25.55 -1.02
N GLU A 298 22.36 -24.84 -0.82
CA GLU A 298 22.43 -23.62 -0.01
C GLU A 298 21.42 -22.58 -0.50
N GLU A 299 21.39 -22.30 -1.81
CA GLU A 299 20.43 -21.36 -2.42
C GLU A 299 18.98 -21.78 -2.20
N ALA A 300 18.66 -23.07 -2.36
CA ALA A 300 17.30 -23.56 -2.19
C ALA A 300 16.84 -23.51 -0.73
N GLU A 301 17.71 -23.82 0.23
CA GLU A 301 17.43 -23.73 1.67
C GLU A 301 17.22 -22.28 2.12
N GLU A 302 18.07 -21.36 1.67
CA GLU A 302 17.91 -19.92 1.92
C GLU A 302 16.60 -19.40 1.32
N ALA A 303 16.26 -19.81 0.10
CA ALA A 303 15.00 -19.43 -0.55
C ALA A 303 13.78 -19.94 0.22
N ILE A 304 13.78 -21.19 0.67
CA ILE A 304 12.68 -21.76 1.48
C ILE A 304 12.52 -20.97 2.79
N ALA A 305 13.61 -20.65 3.48
CA ALA A 305 13.56 -19.86 4.71
C ALA A 305 12.98 -18.46 4.43
N ALA A 306 13.41 -17.81 3.37
CA ALA A 306 12.91 -16.50 2.95
C ALA A 306 11.42 -16.52 2.58
N PHE A 307 10.97 -17.53 1.82
CA PHE A 307 9.57 -17.68 1.42
C PHE A 307 8.67 -18.00 2.62
N LYS A 308 9.09 -18.90 3.53
CA LYS A 308 8.33 -19.22 4.76
C LYS A 308 8.17 -17.98 5.63
N LYS A 309 9.24 -17.18 5.79
CA LYS A 309 9.20 -15.90 6.50
C LYS A 309 8.25 -14.92 5.82
N LEU A 310 8.38 -14.72 4.50
CA LEU A 310 7.50 -13.82 3.75
C LEU A 310 6.03 -14.23 3.87
N LEU A 311 5.71 -15.52 3.75
CA LEU A 311 4.35 -16.02 3.88
C LEU A 311 3.75 -15.72 5.25
N ALA A 312 4.53 -15.92 6.31
CA ALA A 312 4.10 -15.58 7.68
C ALA A 312 3.88 -14.07 7.85
N ASP A 313 4.79 -13.25 7.33
CA ASP A 313 4.67 -11.79 7.37
C ASP A 313 3.44 -11.31 6.61
N VAL A 314 3.25 -11.79 5.36
CA VAL A 314 2.11 -11.45 4.52
C VAL A 314 0.79 -11.87 5.16
N ALA A 315 0.70 -13.06 5.73
CA ALA A 315 -0.49 -13.51 6.44
C ALA A 315 -0.79 -12.63 7.67
N ARG A 316 0.22 -12.27 8.46
CA ARG A 316 0.05 -11.41 9.64
C ARG A 316 -0.41 -10.00 9.28
N ASP A 317 0.20 -9.44 8.23
CA ASP A 317 0.10 -8.01 7.90
C ASP A 317 -1.09 -7.73 6.99
N TRP A 318 -1.43 -8.67 6.10
CA TRP A 318 -2.40 -8.44 5.03
C TRP A 318 -3.58 -9.40 5.01
N ALA A 319 -3.69 -10.42 5.88
CA ALA A 319 -4.89 -11.27 5.89
C ALA A 319 -6.16 -10.50 6.28
N ASP A 320 -6.02 -9.53 7.19
CA ASP A 320 -7.08 -8.61 7.60
C ASP A 320 -7.32 -7.55 6.52
N GLU A 321 -8.56 -7.46 6.05
CA GLU A 321 -8.96 -6.54 4.99
C GLU A 321 -8.82 -5.07 5.39
N GLU A 322 -9.07 -4.71 6.64
CA GLU A 322 -8.94 -3.32 7.10
C GLU A 322 -7.48 -2.85 7.08
N LYS A 323 -6.53 -3.79 7.19
CA LYS A 323 -5.10 -3.49 7.00
C LYS A 323 -4.72 -3.34 5.53
N ARG A 324 -5.51 -3.89 4.61
CA ARG A 324 -5.30 -3.76 3.16
C ARG A 324 -5.88 -2.47 2.57
N VAL A 325 -6.46 -1.57 3.35
CA VAL A 325 -6.98 -0.29 2.84
C VAL A 325 -5.82 0.61 2.38
N LEU A 326 -5.56 0.61 1.07
CA LEU A 326 -4.50 1.36 0.42
C LEU A 326 -4.72 2.87 0.50
N GLY A 327 -5.97 3.30 0.41
CA GLY A 327 -6.33 4.70 0.30
C GLY A 327 -7.82 4.91 0.06
N HIS A 328 -8.17 6.05 -0.50
CA HIS A 328 -9.53 6.35 -0.92
C HIS A 328 -9.58 7.15 -2.22
N VAL A 329 -10.66 7.01 -2.98
CA VAL A 329 -10.89 7.81 -4.19
C VAL A 329 -11.11 9.28 -3.80
N THR A 330 -10.45 10.20 -4.49
CA THR A 330 -10.66 11.65 -4.32
C THR A 330 -11.42 12.27 -5.48
N LEU A 331 -11.19 11.78 -6.70
CA LEU A 331 -11.80 12.28 -7.92
C LEU A 331 -11.99 11.14 -8.92
N SER A 332 -13.14 11.11 -9.59
CA SER A 332 -13.38 10.29 -10.77
C SER A 332 -14.45 10.97 -11.62
N PRO A 333 -14.11 11.52 -12.81
CA PRO A 333 -15.12 11.99 -13.76
C PRO A 333 -16.09 10.88 -14.19
N PRO A 334 -17.25 11.18 -14.78
CA PRO A 334 -18.05 10.14 -15.42
C PRO A 334 -17.33 9.60 -16.66
N ILE A 335 -17.46 8.29 -16.93
CA ILE A 335 -17.03 7.69 -18.20
C ILE A 335 -17.71 8.46 -19.34
N SER A 336 -16.93 9.02 -20.24
CA SER A 336 -17.46 9.69 -21.42
C SER A 336 -16.66 9.29 -22.65
N LEU A 337 -17.39 9.00 -23.73
CA LEU A 337 -16.82 8.60 -25.02
C LEU A 337 -16.65 9.83 -25.90
N ASP A 338 -15.63 9.80 -26.76
CA ASP A 338 -15.30 10.90 -27.69
C ASP A 338 -15.04 12.22 -26.94
N LYS A 339 -14.12 12.18 -25.98
CA LYS A 339 -13.83 13.33 -25.11
C LYS A 339 -12.66 14.16 -25.63
N GLY A 340 -12.87 15.47 -25.69
CA GLY A 340 -11.86 16.45 -26.13
C GLY A 340 -11.57 16.33 -27.62
N ASP A 341 -10.64 17.15 -28.11
CA ASP A 341 -10.29 17.19 -29.55
C ASP A 341 -9.70 15.86 -30.05
N ASP A 342 -9.10 15.11 -29.13
CA ASP A 342 -8.49 13.82 -29.40
C ASP A 342 -9.52 12.66 -29.49
N GLY A 343 -10.71 12.82 -28.90
CA GLY A 343 -11.80 11.84 -28.98
C GLY A 343 -11.61 10.56 -28.16
N PHE A 344 -10.77 10.57 -27.13
CA PHE A 344 -10.52 9.41 -26.26
C PHE A 344 -11.71 9.06 -25.36
N THR A 345 -11.74 7.84 -24.83
CA THR A 345 -12.57 7.50 -23.68
C THR A 345 -12.00 8.13 -22.40
N ASP A 346 -12.84 8.83 -21.65
CA ASP A 346 -12.51 9.50 -20.38
C ASP A 346 -12.81 8.57 -19.20
N ASP A 347 -11.96 7.57 -18.99
CA ASP A 347 -12.13 6.52 -17.97
C ASP A 347 -10.94 6.47 -17.01
N TRP A 348 -10.98 7.30 -15.97
CA TRP A 348 -9.92 7.35 -14.95
C TRP A 348 -10.43 7.79 -13.59
N ALA A 349 -9.73 7.35 -12.55
CA ALA A 349 -9.96 7.74 -11.16
C ALA A 349 -8.63 8.02 -10.44
N VAL A 350 -8.70 8.93 -9.46
CA VAL A 350 -7.57 9.32 -8.60
C VAL A 350 -7.82 8.81 -7.20
N ILE A 351 -6.83 8.10 -6.68
CA ILE A 351 -6.80 7.56 -5.33
C ILE A 351 -5.77 8.35 -4.54
N GLN A 352 -6.12 8.87 -3.37
CA GLN A 352 -5.14 9.35 -2.40
C GLN A 352 -4.66 8.17 -1.56
N ILE A 353 -3.35 7.93 -1.58
CA ILE A 353 -2.72 6.84 -0.84
C ILE A 353 -2.59 7.23 0.64
N HIS A 354 -2.90 6.30 1.54
CA HIS A 354 -2.69 6.53 2.97
C HIS A 354 -1.18 6.54 3.29
N PRO A 355 -0.67 7.52 4.05
CA PRO A 355 0.74 7.55 4.46
C PRO A 355 1.17 6.33 5.28
N SER A 356 0.22 5.66 5.94
CA SER A 356 0.48 4.39 6.63
C SER A 356 0.81 3.23 5.69
N MET A 357 0.52 3.34 4.39
CA MET A 357 0.76 2.30 3.39
C MET A 357 2.06 2.57 2.63
N ILE A 358 2.27 3.80 2.18
CA ILE A 358 3.44 4.23 1.41
C ILE A 358 4.03 5.50 2.02
N THR A 359 5.31 5.44 2.34
CA THR A 359 6.13 6.52 2.93
C THR A 359 7.41 6.72 2.10
N LYS A 360 8.19 7.74 2.42
CA LYS A 360 9.54 7.92 1.85
C LYS A 360 10.50 6.73 2.06
N LEU A 361 10.22 5.84 3.02
CA LEU A 361 11.10 4.70 3.34
C LEU A 361 10.91 3.50 2.41
N ASN A 362 9.69 3.29 1.93
CA ASN A 362 9.34 2.14 1.08
C ASN A 362 9.01 2.54 -0.37
N PHE A 363 8.83 3.82 -0.66
CA PHE A 363 8.64 4.31 -2.02
C PHE A 363 9.96 4.49 -2.77
N ILE A 364 9.98 4.18 -4.07
CA ILE A 364 11.16 4.36 -4.94
C ILE A 364 10.87 5.17 -6.21
N GLY A 365 9.67 5.75 -6.31
CA GLY A 365 9.15 6.31 -7.56
C GLY A 365 8.45 5.25 -8.43
N ASN A 366 7.90 5.69 -9.56
CA ASN A 366 7.24 4.81 -10.52
C ASN A 366 8.26 3.87 -11.19
N ALA A 367 8.10 2.56 -10.97
CA ALA A 367 8.90 1.53 -11.59
C ALA A 367 8.11 0.23 -11.77
N ILE A 368 8.39 -0.49 -12.86
CA ILE A 368 7.94 -1.87 -13.08
C ILE A 368 9.08 -2.83 -12.72
N ASP A 369 8.84 -3.83 -11.87
CA ASP A 369 9.80 -4.90 -11.61
C ASP A 369 9.78 -5.91 -12.78
N LEU A 370 10.93 -6.10 -13.41
CA LEU A 370 11.10 -7.00 -14.56
C LEU A 370 11.50 -8.43 -14.14
N GLY A 371 11.66 -8.69 -12.84
CA GLY A 371 12.23 -9.93 -12.32
C GLY A 371 11.38 -11.18 -12.48
N SER A 372 10.11 -11.04 -12.88
CA SER A 372 9.23 -12.18 -13.14
C SER A 372 9.52 -12.91 -14.46
N VAL A 373 10.40 -12.34 -15.31
CA VAL A 373 10.82 -12.91 -16.59
C VAL A 373 12.33 -12.85 -16.70
N ASP A 374 12.94 -13.95 -17.14
CA ASP A 374 14.39 -14.05 -17.33
C ASP A 374 14.93 -12.95 -18.27
N VAL A 375 16.14 -12.49 -17.99
CA VAL A 375 16.77 -11.32 -18.65
C VAL A 375 16.88 -11.53 -20.16
N ASP A 376 17.38 -12.68 -20.60
CA ASP A 376 17.55 -13.04 -22.01
C ASP A 376 16.20 -13.12 -22.73
N LYS A 377 15.20 -13.71 -22.07
CA LYS A 377 13.86 -13.88 -22.59
C LYS A 377 13.14 -12.55 -22.77
N LEU A 378 13.14 -11.69 -21.75
CA LEU A 378 12.52 -10.37 -21.83
C LEU A 378 13.24 -9.48 -22.85
N THR A 379 14.57 -9.54 -22.88
CA THR A 379 15.37 -8.82 -23.87
C THR A 379 14.99 -9.24 -25.29
N THR A 380 14.87 -10.55 -25.54
CA THR A 380 14.41 -11.08 -26.83
C THR A 380 12.98 -10.63 -27.16
N TRP A 381 12.09 -10.52 -26.18
CA TRP A 381 10.73 -10.02 -26.41
C TRP A 381 10.70 -8.55 -26.84
N MET A 382 11.63 -7.74 -26.35
CA MET A 382 11.76 -6.32 -26.67
C MET A 382 12.55 -6.07 -27.98
N TYR A 383 13.21 -7.09 -28.52
CA TYR A 383 13.91 -7.04 -29.80
C TYR A 383 13.28 -8.01 -30.81
N PRO A 384 12.23 -7.59 -31.53
CA PRO A 384 11.68 -8.37 -32.63
C PRO A 384 12.75 -8.74 -33.68
N ARG A 385 13.77 -7.89 -33.86
CA ARG A 385 14.93 -8.16 -34.71
C ARG A 385 16.22 -7.86 -33.97
N ASN A 386 17.18 -8.77 -34.09
CA ASN A 386 18.52 -8.61 -33.50
C ASN A 386 19.33 -7.47 -34.13
N THR A 387 18.95 -7.01 -35.34
CA THR A 387 19.58 -5.87 -36.02
C THR A 387 19.01 -4.52 -35.60
N ASN A 388 17.92 -4.48 -34.82
CA ASN A 388 17.39 -3.24 -34.29
C ASN A 388 18.41 -2.57 -33.36
N PRO A 389 18.46 -1.23 -33.31
CA PRO A 389 19.25 -0.54 -32.31
C PRO A 389 18.74 -0.88 -30.90
N SER A 390 19.64 -0.84 -29.92
CA SER A 390 19.31 -1.14 -28.53
C SER A 390 18.42 -0.05 -27.92
N SER A 391 17.09 -0.18 -28.05
CA SER A 391 16.10 0.70 -27.42
C SER A 391 15.72 0.25 -26.00
N PHE A 392 15.91 -1.03 -25.66
CA PHE A 392 15.70 -1.58 -24.32
C PHE A 392 17.04 -1.98 -23.67
N LYS A 393 17.27 -1.60 -22.42
CA LYS A 393 18.38 -2.14 -21.64
C LYS A 393 17.82 -2.65 -20.33
N TYR A 394 17.97 -3.96 -20.09
CA TYR A 394 17.52 -4.56 -18.84
C TYR A 394 18.26 -3.89 -17.68
N PRO A 395 17.57 -3.22 -16.74
CA PRO A 395 18.21 -2.55 -15.62
C PRO A 395 18.92 -3.54 -14.71
N GLY A 396 20.13 -3.22 -14.22
CA GLY A 396 20.88 -4.12 -13.33
C GLY A 396 20.17 -4.39 -12.00
N ASP A 397 19.31 -3.47 -11.56
CA ASP A 397 18.46 -3.62 -10.38
C ASP A 397 17.04 -4.13 -10.72
N ARG A 398 16.83 -4.64 -11.95
CA ARG A 398 15.57 -5.14 -12.55
C ARG A 398 14.37 -4.18 -12.56
N LEU A 399 14.55 -2.93 -12.14
CA LEU A 399 13.46 -1.97 -11.97
C LEU A 399 13.45 -0.95 -13.12
N LEU A 400 12.51 -1.11 -14.06
CA LEU A 400 12.32 -0.18 -15.17
C LEU A 400 11.55 1.06 -14.70
N ARG A 401 12.29 2.16 -14.48
CA ARG A 401 11.74 3.41 -13.95
C ARG A 401 11.15 4.27 -15.05
N PHE A 402 10.19 5.10 -14.66
CA PHE A 402 9.67 6.14 -15.54
C PHE A 402 10.78 7.14 -15.90
N ARG A 403 10.88 7.49 -17.18
CA ARG A 403 11.86 8.45 -17.71
C ARG A 403 11.28 9.54 -18.61
N GLY A 404 9.98 9.46 -18.92
CA GLY A 404 9.30 10.44 -19.75
C GLY A 404 7.92 9.98 -20.17
N THR A 405 7.36 10.64 -21.17
CA THR A 405 6.13 10.24 -21.87
C THR A 405 6.41 10.06 -23.35
N VAL A 406 5.62 9.23 -24.02
CA VAL A 406 5.61 9.12 -25.48
C VAL A 406 4.51 10.04 -26.00
N SER A 407 4.83 10.91 -26.96
CA SER A 407 3.82 11.78 -27.57
C SER A 407 2.86 10.97 -28.44
N ASP A 408 1.62 11.44 -28.60
CA ASP A 408 0.65 10.80 -29.49
C ASP A 408 1.18 10.72 -30.93
N GLN A 409 1.81 11.78 -31.42
CA GLN A 409 2.42 11.79 -32.76
C GLN A 409 3.49 10.70 -32.91
N GLU A 410 4.34 10.52 -31.90
CA GLU A 410 5.37 9.48 -31.92
C GLU A 410 4.76 8.08 -31.87
N MET A 411 3.70 7.86 -31.09
CA MET A 411 2.99 6.56 -31.05
C MET A 411 2.44 6.16 -32.44
N PHE A 412 2.07 7.13 -33.28
CA PHE A 412 1.57 6.90 -34.64
C PHE A 412 2.65 7.00 -35.72
N SER A 413 3.86 7.43 -35.38
CA SER A 413 4.98 7.54 -36.31
C SER A 413 6.27 7.09 -35.63
N PRO A 414 6.42 5.76 -35.40
CA PRO A 414 7.61 5.20 -34.77
C PRO A 414 8.91 5.53 -35.51
N ASP A 415 10.01 5.52 -34.77
CA ASP A 415 11.36 5.65 -35.33
C ASP A 415 11.65 4.51 -36.31
N GLN A 416 12.06 4.87 -37.54
CA GLN A 416 12.36 3.96 -38.63
C GLN A 416 13.49 2.96 -38.32
N ARG A 417 14.30 3.23 -37.30
CA ARG A 417 15.41 2.36 -36.88
C ARG A 417 14.92 1.12 -36.12
N THR A 418 13.78 1.20 -35.42
CA THR A 418 13.24 0.06 -34.66
C THR A 418 12.13 -0.60 -35.45
N LYS A 419 12.34 -1.85 -35.87
CA LYS A 419 11.40 -2.56 -36.75
C LYS A 419 10.87 -3.85 -36.15
N ASP A 420 9.64 -4.22 -36.47
CA ASP A 420 9.07 -5.49 -36.06
C ASP A 420 9.54 -6.66 -36.95
N HIS A 421 8.95 -7.84 -36.77
CA HIS A 421 9.29 -9.02 -37.58
C HIS A 421 9.00 -8.83 -39.08
N ASP A 422 8.07 -7.95 -39.45
CA ASP A 422 7.61 -7.70 -40.82
C ASP A 422 8.35 -6.54 -41.50
N ASN A 423 9.34 -5.94 -40.82
CA ASN A 423 10.17 -4.80 -41.28
C ASN A 423 9.47 -3.44 -41.16
N ASP A 424 8.37 -3.37 -40.42
CA ASP A 424 7.63 -2.14 -40.19
C ASP A 424 8.10 -1.42 -38.92
N PRO A 425 8.18 -0.08 -38.90
CA PRO A 425 8.54 0.69 -37.72
C PRO A 425 7.61 0.41 -36.54
N VAL A 426 8.17 0.17 -35.35
CA VAL A 426 7.40 -0.27 -34.18
C VAL A 426 7.93 0.32 -32.88
N ILE A 427 7.02 0.56 -31.93
CA ILE A 427 7.35 0.80 -30.52
C ILE A 427 6.93 -0.43 -29.72
N MET A 428 7.92 -1.12 -29.16
CA MET A 428 7.69 -2.22 -28.22
C MET A 428 7.36 -1.66 -26.85
N VAL A 429 6.28 -2.16 -26.26
CA VAL A 429 5.77 -1.71 -24.96
C VAL A 429 5.57 -2.88 -24.02
N LEU A 430 5.59 -2.60 -22.73
CA LEU A 430 5.35 -3.56 -21.68
C LEU A 430 4.45 -2.99 -20.59
N LYS A 431 3.86 -3.90 -19.82
CA LYS A 431 3.13 -3.60 -18.58
C LYS A 431 3.31 -4.73 -17.57
N ASN A 432 3.10 -4.43 -16.30
CA ASN A 432 2.83 -5.43 -15.26
C ASN A 432 1.38 -5.26 -14.81
N GLY A 433 0.53 -6.24 -15.10
CA GLY A 433 -0.89 -6.22 -14.74
C GLY A 433 -1.23 -7.23 -13.65
N ASN A 434 -2.30 -6.99 -12.91
CA ASN A 434 -2.73 -7.88 -11.83
C ASN A 434 -2.92 -9.33 -12.31
N ASN A 435 -3.55 -9.55 -13.45
CA ASN A 435 -3.92 -10.90 -13.88
C ASN A 435 -2.86 -11.51 -14.81
N SER A 436 -2.40 -10.76 -15.83
CA SER A 436 -1.42 -11.31 -16.77
C SER A 436 0.04 -11.15 -16.33
N ASN A 437 0.35 -10.45 -15.24
CA ASN A 437 1.71 -10.10 -14.80
C ASN A 437 2.48 -9.33 -15.90
N LEU A 438 3.80 -9.52 -16.01
CA LEU A 438 4.64 -8.85 -17.01
C LEU A 438 4.38 -9.36 -18.43
N THR A 439 3.90 -8.48 -19.30
CA THR A 439 3.67 -8.75 -20.72
C THR A 439 4.34 -7.70 -21.60
N VAL A 440 4.67 -8.10 -22.83
CA VAL A 440 5.23 -7.23 -23.87
C VAL A 440 4.31 -7.30 -25.08
N GLY A 441 4.12 -6.17 -25.76
CA GLY A 441 3.33 -6.03 -26.97
C GLY A 441 3.91 -4.98 -27.90
N ARG A 442 3.20 -4.68 -28.97
CA ARG A 442 3.56 -3.64 -29.96
C ARG A 442 2.45 -2.62 -30.08
N LEU A 443 2.81 -1.33 -30.09
CA LEU A 443 1.84 -0.28 -30.38
C LEU A 443 1.39 -0.36 -31.83
N ASN A 444 0.09 -0.19 -32.06
CA ASN A 444 -0.44 0.06 -33.38
C ASN A 444 -0.18 1.53 -33.76
N THR A 445 0.12 1.78 -35.04
CA THR A 445 0.47 3.11 -35.55
C THR A 445 -0.73 3.97 -35.93
N ILE A 446 -1.94 3.48 -35.66
CA ILE A 446 -3.20 4.18 -35.88
C ILE A 446 -4.16 3.93 -34.71
N ARG A 447 -4.95 4.95 -34.35
CA ARG A 447 -5.99 4.82 -33.32
C ARG A 447 -7.10 3.88 -33.80
N ALA A 448 -7.58 3.01 -32.92
CA ALA A 448 -8.82 2.27 -33.17
C ALA A 448 -10.03 3.16 -32.87
N PHE A 449 -11.13 2.92 -33.58
CA PHE A 449 -12.44 3.42 -33.21
C PHE A 449 -13.19 2.33 -32.45
N VAL A 450 -13.50 2.58 -31.20
CA VAL A 450 -14.17 1.61 -30.31
C VAL A 450 -15.60 2.10 -30.07
N ARG A 451 -16.59 1.23 -30.30
CA ARG A 451 -18.00 1.54 -30.01
C ARG A 451 -18.42 0.86 -28.73
N GLU A 452 -18.75 1.65 -27.73
CA GLU A 452 -19.33 1.15 -26.49
C GLU A 452 -20.84 1.35 -26.48
N TYR A 453 -21.56 0.38 -25.90
CA TYR A 453 -23.00 0.39 -25.75
C TYR A 453 -23.35 0.46 -24.27
N PHE A 454 -24.17 1.44 -23.89
CA PHE A 454 -24.74 1.51 -22.56
C PHE A 454 -26.22 1.11 -22.62
N VAL A 455 -26.72 0.48 -21.56
CA VAL A 455 -28.12 0.04 -21.47
C VAL A 455 -29.05 1.23 -21.79
N GLY A 456 -29.93 1.03 -22.78
CA GLY A 456 -30.92 2.02 -23.21
C GLY A 456 -30.36 3.21 -24.00
N LYS A 457 -29.09 3.20 -24.43
CA LYS A 457 -28.48 4.27 -25.24
C LYS A 457 -27.92 3.71 -26.57
N PRO A 458 -27.96 4.48 -27.66
CA PRO A 458 -27.24 4.11 -28.87
C PRO A 458 -25.74 4.05 -28.57
N GLY A 459 -25.04 3.09 -29.16
CA GLY A 459 -23.60 2.98 -28.96
C GLY A 459 -22.87 4.20 -29.52
N LYS A 460 -21.84 4.68 -28.82
CA LYS A 460 -21.03 5.84 -29.23
C LYS A 460 -19.59 5.42 -29.46
N MET A 461 -18.95 6.01 -30.46
CA MET A 461 -17.55 5.75 -30.80
C MET A 461 -16.62 6.61 -29.95
N SER A 462 -15.45 6.07 -29.61
CA SER A 462 -14.28 6.79 -29.09
C SER A 462 -13.03 6.31 -29.84
N LYS A 463 -11.90 6.99 -29.63
CA LYS A 463 -10.60 6.63 -30.20
C LYS A 463 -9.69 6.09 -29.13
N GLU A 464 -8.97 5.01 -29.38
CA GLU A 464 -8.05 4.41 -28.42
C GLU A 464 -6.68 4.10 -29.05
N VAL A 465 -5.62 4.17 -28.24
CA VAL A 465 -4.31 3.62 -28.63
C VAL A 465 -4.40 2.10 -28.49
N VAL A 466 -3.93 1.37 -29.51
CA VAL A 466 -4.00 -0.10 -29.50
C VAL A 466 -2.64 -0.69 -29.19
N VAL A 467 -2.62 -1.70 -28.32
CA VAL A 467 -1.49 -2.61 -28.16
C VAL A 467 -1.87 -3.98 -28.70
N LEU A 468 -1.06 -4.49 -29.61
CA LEU A 468 -1.20 -5.82 -30.18
C LEU A 468 -0.23 -6.79 -29.48
N PRO A 469 -0.53 -8.10 -29.44
CA PRO A 469 0.43 -9.13 -29.06
C PRO A 469 1.70 -9.03 -29.92
N ARG A 470 2.84 -9.50 -29.39
CA ARG A 470 4.13 -9.43 -30.10
C ARG A 470 4.11 -10.18 -31.43
N ASN A 471 3.51 -11.37 -31.43
CA ASN A 471 3.36 -12.25 -32.58
C ASN A 471 2.34 -13.36 -32.30
N SER A 472 2.05 -14.19 -33.30
CA SER A 472 1.08 -15.30 -33.21
C SER A 472 1.45 -16.40 -32.20
N LYS A 473 2.71 -16.47 -31.74
CA LYS A 473 3.16 -17.42 -30.72
C LYS A 473 3.19 -16.81 -29.32
N SER A 474 2.97 -15.50 -29.21
CA SER A 474 2.90 -14.83 -27.92
C SER A 474 1.50 -14.96 -27.33
N ARG A 475 1.45 -15.05 -26.00
CA ARG A 475 0.19 -14.88 -25.27
C ARG A 475 -0.38 -13.46 -25.49
N PRO A 476 -1.68 -13.25 -25.23
CA PRO A 476 -2.31 -11.93 -25.21
C PRO A 476 -1.51 -10.88 -24.42
N PHE A 477 -1.62 -9.61 -24.81
CA PHE A 477 -0.98 -8.53 -24.08
C PHE A 477 -1.65 -8.29 -22.72
N SER A 478 -2.97 -8.44 -22.63
CA SER A 478 -3.73 -8.23 -21.41
C SER A 478 -4.84 -9.25 -21.21
N GLU A 479 -5.29 -9.34 -19.97
CA GLU A 479 -6.46 -10.12 -19.55
C GLU A 479 -7.38 -9.26 -18.67
N ARG A 480 -8.62 -9.72 -18.45
CA ARG A 480 -9.52 -9.10 -17.48
C ARG A 480 -8.85 -8.97 -16.10
N GLY A 481 -8.96 -7.80 -15.50
CA GLY A 481 -8.26 -7.45 -14.24
C GLY A 481 -6.97 -6.64 -14.45
N ASP A 482 -6.47 -6.53 -15.68
CA ASP A 482 -5.34 -5.66 -15.99
C ASP A 482 -5.74 -4.18 -16.19
N SER A 483 -7.03 -3.87 -16.25
CA SER A 483 -7.53 -2.49 -16.38
C SER A 483 -6.89 -1.56 -15.37
N GLY A 484 -6.46 -0.41 -15.84
CA GLY A 484 -5.70 0.58 -15.10
C GLY A 484 -4.20 0.41 -15.16
N SER A 485 -3.65 -0.74 -15.58
CA SER A 485 -2.20 -0.95 -15.71
C SER A 485 -1.56 0.10 -16.61
N VAL A 486 -0.43 0.66 -16.20
CA VAL A 486 0.35 1.55 -17.07
C VAL A 486 1.04 0.75 -18.18
N VAL A 487 1.10 1.34 -19.37
CA VAL A 487 1.87 0.83 -20.50
C VAL A 487 3.05 1.76 -20.75
N ILE A 488 4.26 1.21 -20.77
CA ILE A 488 5.51 1.95 -20.99
C ILE A 488 6.35 1.32 -22.11
N ASP A 489 7.17 2.13 -22.78
CA ASP A 489 8.14 1.62 -23.76
C ASP A 489 9.40 1.02 -23.10
N GLY A 490 10.29 0.44 -23.91
CA GLY A 490 11.55 -0.15 -23.44
C GLY A 490 12.55 0.82 -22.78
N THR A 491 12.32 2.13 -22.86
CA THR A 491 13.13 3.15 -22.18
C THR A 491 12.49 3.66 -20.89
N GLY A 492 11.28 3.20 -20.58
CA GLY A 492 10.50 3.67 -19.43
C GLY A 492 9.68 4.92 -19.70
N ARG A 493 9.37 5.25 -20.96
CA ARG A 493 8.45 6.35 -21.28
C ARG A 493 7.01 5.86 -21.27
N VAL A 494 6.13 6.61 -20.61
CA VAL A 494 4.73 6.26 -20.45
C VAL A 494 3.96 6.49 -21.74
N CYS A 495 3.16 5.51 -22.16
CA CYS A 495 2.25 5.61 -23.30
C CYS A 495 0.82 5.94 -22.83
N GLY A 496 0.39 5.37 -21.70
CA GLY A 496 -0.95 5.55 -21.17
C GLY A 496 -1.32 4.49 -20.15
N ILE A 497 -2.61 4.36 -19.86
CA ILE A 497 -3.15 3.27 -19.03
C ILE A 497 -4.12 2.42 -19.83
N LEU A 498 -4.14 1.13 -19.53
CA LEU A 498 -5.07 0.17 -20.10
C LEU A 498 -6.50 0.46 -19.62
N THR A 499 -7.45 0.61 -20.54
CA THR A 499 -8.87 0.86 -20.21
C THR A 499 -9.81 -0.20 -20.79
N GLY A 500 -9.37 -0.99 -21.76
CA GLY A 500 -10.17 -2.07 -22.30
C GLY A 500 -9.39 -3.04 -23.16
N GLY A 501 -10.12 -3.98 -23.75
CA GLY A 501 -9.63 -4.89 -24.77
C GLY A 501 -10.80 -5.43 -25.57
N ASP A 502 -10.49 -6.03 -26.72
CA ASP A 502 -11.48 -6.65 -27.60
C ASP A 502 -11.13 -8.12 -27.85
N GLY A 503 -12.12 -8.98 -27.95
CA GLY A 503 -11.97 -10.43 -28.11
C GLY A 503 -13.27 -11.19 -27.91
N ALA A 504 -13.36 -12.41 -28.46
CA ALA A 504 -14.57 -13.24 -28.37
C ALA A 504 -14.78 -13.92 -27.02
N THR A 505 -13.76 -13.90 -26.14
CA THR A 505 -13.77 -14.54 -24.82
C THR A 505 -13.18 -13.59 -23.78
N ASP A 506 -12.92 -14.05 -22.56
CA ASP A 506 -12.21 -13.27 -21.54
C ASP A 506 -10.73 -12.96 -21.91
N VAL A 507 -10.26 -13.52 -23.02
CA VAL A 507 -8.95 -13.26 -23.62
C VAL A 507 -9.07 -12.18 -24.69
N SER A 508 -8.24 -11.13 -24.60
CA SER A 508 -8.22 -10.03 -25.57
C SER A 508 -7.27 -10.29 -26.74
N ASP A 509 -7.78 -10.14 -27.96
CA ASP A 509 -7.00 -10.14 -29.21
C ASP A 509 -6.20 -8.84 -29.37
N CYS A 510 -6.76 -7.73 -28.88
CA CYS A 510 -6.06 -6.45 -28.78
C CYS A 510 -6.46 -5.69 -27.51
N THR A 511 -5.59 -4.78 -27.09
CA THR A 511 -5.74 -4.00 -25.86
C THR A 511 -5.88 -2.52 -26.18
N PHE A 512 -6.79 -1.84 -25.50
CA PHE A 512 -7.01 -0.40 -25.61
C PHE A 512 -6.38 0.37 -24.46
N VAL A 513 -5.69 1.44 -24.83
CA VAL A 513 -4.93 2.30 -23.94
C VAL A 513 -5.38 3.74 -24.14
N THR A 514 -5.75 4.38 -23.05
CA THR A 514 -6.00 5.82 -23.03
C THR A 514 -4.66 6.56 -22.87
N SER A 515 -4.37 7.48 -23.79
CA SER A 515 -3.08 8.18 -23.88
C SER A 515 -2.72 8.94 -22.61
N ILE A 516 -1.44 8.88 -22.22
CA ILE A 516 -0.91 9.71 -21.13
C ILE A 516 -1.05 11.20 -21.40
N ASN A 517 -0.92 11.63 -22.65
CA ASN A 517 -1.02 13.04 -23.03
C ASN A 517 -2.45 13.56 -22.83
N PHE A 518 -3.43 12.70 -23.11
CA PHE A 518 -4.84 12.98 -22.79
C PHE A 518 -5.05 13.02 -21.27
N LEU A 519 -4.58 12.01 -20.53
CA LEU A 519 -4.76 11.94 -19.07
C LEU A 519 -4.17 13.14 -18.32
N ILE A 520 -2.98 13.61 -18.71
CA ILE A 520 -2.36 14.82 -18.11
C ILE A 520 -3.24 16.06 -18.37
N LYS A 521 -3.74 16.26 -19.60
CA LYS A 521 -4.67 17.35 -19.91
C LYS A 521 -5.96 17.24 -19.09
N ARG A 522 -6.48 16.03 -18.90
CA ARG A 522 -7.69 15.79 -18.10
C ARG A 522 -7.48 16.09 -16.63
N LEU A 523 -6.38 15.63 -16.02
CA LEU A 523 -6.01 15.97 -14.65
C LEU A 523 -5.92 17.50 -14.47
N ALA A 524 -5.23 18.19 -15.38
CA ALA A 524 -5.12 19.65 -15.35
C ALA A 524 -6.48 20.35 -15.47
N ALA A 525 -7.40 19.84 -16.31
CA ALA A 525 -8.77 20.38 -16.43
C ALA A 525 -9.60 20.24 -15.14
N PHE A 526 -9.19 19.38 -14.20
CA PHE A 526 -9.76 19.28 -12.86
C PHE A 526 -8.93 19.99 -11.78
N GLY A 527 -7.94 20.80 -12.18
CA GLY A 527 -7.08 21.55 -11.28
C GLY A 527 -5.98 20.72 -10.62
N ILE A 528 -5.64 19.55 -11.17
CA ILE A 528 -4.56 18.70 -10.68
C ILE A 528 -3.33 18.88 -11.57
N HIS A 529 -2.28 19.48 -11.01
CA HIS A 529 -1.01 19.66 -11.70
C HIS A 529 -0.07 18.50 -11.37
N ALA A 530 -0.35 17.36 -12.00
CA ALA A 530 0.30 16.09 -11.70
C ALA A 530 1.77 16.04 -12.14
N ASN A 531 2.68 15.88 -11.19
CA ASN A 531 4.02 15.37 -11.44
C ASN A 531 4.00 13.83 -11.39
N ILE A 532 4.05 13.20 -12.57
CA ILE A 532 4.04 11.73 -12.72
C ILE A 532 5.42 11.09 -12.50
N PHE A 533 6.42 11.86 -12.10
CA PHE A 533 7.75 11.39 -11.70
C PHE A 533 8.01 11.68 -10.21
N PRO A 534 7.14 11.21 -9.30
CA PRO A 534 7.30 11.45 -7.88
C PRO A 534 8.55 10.72 -7.36
N LEU A 535 9.30 11.40 -6.50
CA LEU A 535 10.46 10.88 -5.78
C LEU A 535 10.12 10.68 -4.31
N PRO A 536 10.88 9.82 -3.59
CA PRO A 536 10.67 9.63 -2.15
C PRO A 536 10.79 10.93 -1.33
N THR A 537 11.56 11.91 -1.82
CA THR A 537 11.71 13.23 -1.18
C THR A 537 10.47 14.13 -1.33
N ASN A 538 9.49 13.74 -2.14
CA ASN A 538 8.21 14.45 -2.25
C ASN A 538 7.18 14.02 -1.20
N LEU A 539 7.50 13.01 -0.37
CA LEU A 539 6.61 12.40 0.63
C LEU A 539 6.99 12.74 2.07
#